data_AF-A0A4Q7Y4U6-F1
#
_entry.id   AF-A0A4Q7Y4U6-F1
#
_cell.length_a   1.000
_cell.length_b   1.000
_cell.length_c   1.000
_cell.angle_alpha   90.00
_cell.angle_beta   90.00
_cell.angle_gamma   90.00
#
_symmetry.space_group_name_H-M   'P 1'
#
loop_
_entity.id
_entity.type
_entity.pdbx_description
1 polymer ?
#
loop_
_entity_poly.entity_id
_entity_poly.type
_entity_poly.pdbx_seq_one_letter_code
_entity_poly.pdbx_strand_id
1 'polypeptide(L)'
;MGETSTWGPARLLVLIVVSGLVALAVLAGLVLAVVGALTAEQRDGAGAAPRPAAPATDLSQQDALAAAPMPTADPDTALPGPLSNRAGGVLEVPRATGVGPADVPTGFPRTPEGALAQLAAIDVTAMQTGSMDGVRQVIAEWAAADGPTPQTWSGAHGMASLLSAAGLSGAGSPQLAIVVRPLMGLIKGTVGEEFAVVCVNFEFTVTVEETSRIAIADCQRMAWAGDRWVIGAGAEPAPAPSVWPGTDAALDAGWRELRHG
;
A
#
# COMPACT_ATOMS: atom_id res chain seq x y z
N MET A 1 -8.90 55.64 -41.60
CA MET A 1 -7.66 55.82 -40.84
C MET A 1 -8.08 55.85 -39.37
N GLY A 2 -7.95 54.73 -38.66
CA GLY A 2 -8.49 54.57 -37.30
C GLY A 2 -7.52 55.09 -36.26
N GLU A 3 -7.89 56.16 -35.56
CA GLU A 3 -7.14 56.67 -34.41
C GLU A 3 -7.29 55.70 -33.23
N THR A 4 -6.17 55.09 -32.83
CA THR A 4 -6.05 54.33 -31.59
C THR A 4 -6.19 55.29 -30.41
N SER A 5 -7.32 55.22 -29.70
CA SER A 5 -7.54 55.98 -28.47
C SER A 5 -6.56 55.50 -27.38
N THR A 6 -5.43 56.21 -27.23
CA THR A 6 -4.45 55.95 -26.17
C THR A 6 -5.04 56.34 -24.82
N TRP A 7 -5.24 55.37 -23.95
CA TRP A 7 -5.77 55.58 -22.60
C TRP A 7 -4.84 56.44 -21.75
N GLY A 8 -5.39 57.49 -21.12
CA GLY A 8 -4.64 58.33 -20.20
C GLY A 8 -4.27 57.58 -18.91
N PRO A 9 -3.12 57.90 -18.29
CA PRO A 9 -2.63 57.22 -17.08
C PRO A 9 -3.60 57.29 -15.90
N ALA A 10 -4.45 58.33 -15.84
CA ALA A 10 -5.50 58.46 -14.83
C ALA A 10 -6.61 57.40 -14.97
N ARG A 11 -6.98 56.99 -16.19
CA ARG A 11 -8.00 55.94 -16.40
C ARG A 11 -7.46 54.55 -16.07
N LEU A 12 -6.17 54.31 -16.37
CA LEU A 12 -5.48 53.08 -15.98
C LEU A 12 -5.40 52.93 -14.45
N LEU A 13 -5.06 54.02 -13.74
CA LEU A 13 -5.05 54.05 -12.27
C LEU A 13 -6.42 53.75 -11.66
N VAL A 14 -7.49 54.37 -12.19
CA VAL A 14 -8.86 54.10 -11.72
C VAL A 14 -9.23 52.63 -11.90
N LEU A 15 -8.88 52.01 -13.03
CA LEU A 15 -9.17 50.59 -13.26
C LEU A 15 -8.38 49.66 -12.35
N ILE A 16 -7.12 49.97 -12.06
CA ILE A 16 -6.32 49.17 -11.12
C ILE A 16 -6.91 49.25 -9.71
N VAL A 17 -7.32 50.44 -9.27
CA VAL A 17 -7.94 50.63 -7.95
C VAL A 17 -9.27 49.88 -7.87
N VAL A 18 -10.13 50.01 -8.89
CA VAL A 18 -11.42 49.30 -8.95
C VAL A 18 -11.21 47.78 -8.98
N SER A 19 -10.26 47.29 -9.77
CA SER A 19 -9.93 45.85 -9.85
C SER A 19 -9.41 45.32 -8.52
N GLY A 20 -8.57 46.10 -7.82
CA GLY A 20 -8.08 45.74 -6.49
C GLY A 20 -9.20 45.67 -5.45
N LEU A 21 -10.14 46.60 -5.48
CA LEU A 21 -11.31 46.59 -4.59
C LEU A 21 -12.23 45.39 -4.86
N VAL A 22 -12.45 45.04 -6.13
CA VAL A 22 -13.23 43.85 -6.51
C VAL A 22 -12.54 42.58 -6.03
N ALA A 23 -11.22 42.45 -6.21
CA ALA A 23 -10.46 41.30 -5.74
C ALA A 23 -10.54 41.15 -4.20
N LEU A 24 -10.44 42.27 -3.47
CA LEU A 24 -10.59 42.29 -2.01
C LEU A 24 -12.01 41.86 -1.57
N ALA A 25 -13.05 42.31 -2.26
CA ALA A 25 -14.43 41.92 -1.96
C ALA A 25 -14.66 40.43 -2.20
N VAL A 26 -14.11 39.87 -3.29
CA VAL A 26 -14.18 38.43 -3.59
C VAL A 26 -13.44 37.62 -2.53
N LEU A 27 -12.25 38.05 -2.13
CA LEU A 27 -11.48 37.39 -1.06
C LEU A 27 -12.21 37.44 0.28
N ALA A 28 -12.81 38.57 0.64
CA ALA A 28 -13.61 38.70 1.86
C ALA A 28 -14.84 37.77 1.83
N GLY A 29 -15.52 37.68 0.68
CA GLY A 29 -16.63 36.75 0.47
C GLY A 29 -16.20 35.28 0.58
N LEU A 30 -15.05 34.92 0.01
CA LEU A 30 -14.48 33.58 0.11
C LEU A 30 -14.15 33.22 1.56
N VAL A 31 -13.51 34.13 2.31
CA VAL A 31 -13.21 33.93 3.73
C VAL A 31 -14.49 33.75 4.54
N LEU A 32 -15.52 34.56 4.30
CA LEU A 32 -16.82 34.43 4.98
C LEU A 32 -17.52 33.10 4.64
N ALA A 33 -17.41 32.61 3.40
CA ALA A 33 -17.95 31.31 3.00
C ALA A 33 -17.22 30.14 3.69
N VAL A 34 -15.90 30.20 3.78
CA VAL A 34 -15.08 29.19 4.48
C VAL A 34 -15.38 29.20 5.98
N VAL A 35 -15.46 30.38 6.62
CA VAL A 35 -15.86 30.50 8.04
C VAL A 35 -17.29 30.01 8.25
N GLY A 36 -18.20 30.27 7.29
CA GLY A 36 -19.56 29.74 7.30
C GLY A 36 -19.61 28.21 7.27
N ALA A 37 -18.86 27.57 6.37
CA ALA A 37 -18.78 26.12 6.27
C ALA A 37 -18.20 25.47 7.53
N LEU A 38 -17.06 25.97 8.02
CA LEU A 38 -16.40 25.44 9.22
C LEU A 38 -17.25 25.63 10.48
N THR A 39 -18.00 26.74 10.59
CA THR A 39 -18.91 26.96 11.73
C THR A 39 -20.25 26.25 11.58
N ALA A 40 -20.64 25.83 10.38
CA ALA A 40 -21.82 24.98 10.15
C ALA A 40 -21.53 23.54 10.58
N GLU A 41 -20.38 22.97 10.20
CA GLU A 41 -19.94 21.64 10.66
C GLU A 41 -19.84 21.57 12.20
N GLN A 42 -19.43 22.65 12.84
CA GLN A 42 -19.35 22.72 14.30
C GLN A 42 -20.71 22.87 15.00
N ARG A 43 -21.73 23.41 14.32
CA ARG A 43 -23.10 23.52 14.85
C ARG A 43 -23.89 22.22 14.65
N ASP A 44 -23.62 21.47 13.58
CA ASP A 44 -24.21 20.14 13.37
C ASP A 44 -23.66 19.10 14.38
N GLY A 45 -22.48 19.36 14.98
CA GLY A 45 -21.91 18.55 16.06
C GLY A 45 -22.48 18.81 17.47
N ALA A 46 -23.30 19.85 17.67
CA ALA A 46 -23.79 20.25 18.97
C ALA A 46 -25.32 20.12 19.06
N GLY A 47 -25.84 18.87 19.12
CA GLY A 47 -27.27 18.68 19.40
C GLY A 47 -27.88 17.30 19.15
N ALA A 48 -27.17 16.35 18.54
CA ALA A 48 -27.69 15.00 18.38
C ALA A 48 -27.17 14.09 19.51
N ALA A 49 -28.10 13.55 20.32
CA ALA A 49 -27.80 12.40 21.17
C ALA A 49 -27.15 11.29 20.32
N PRO A 50 -26.14 10.53 20.84
CA PRO A 50 -25.48 9.50 20.06
C PRO A 50 -26.52 8.48 19.59
N ARG A 51 -26.82 8.47 18.29
CA ARG A 51 -27.55 7.37 17.68
C ARG A 51 -26.61 6.15 17.80
N PRO A 52 -27.06 5.02 18.36
CA PRO A 52 -26.23 3.83 18.40
C PRO A 52 -25.75 3.54 16.97
N ALA A 53 -24.43 3.46 16.77
CA ALA A 53 -23.90 2.97 15.51
C ALA A 53 -24.55 1.61 15.24
N ALA A 54 -25.11 1.43 14.05
CA ALA A 54 -25.60 0.13 13.65
C ALA A 54 -24.44 -0.88 13.81
N PRO A 55 -24.70 -2.13 14.23
CA PRO A 55 -23.65 -3.13 14.33
C PRO A 55 -22.88 -3.19 13.01
N ALA A 56 -21.57 -2.94 13.05
CA ALA A 56 -20.73 -3.04 11.87
C ALA A 56 -20.77 -4.49 11.38
N THR A 57 -21.20 -4.69 10.13
CA THR A 57 -21.10 -6.00 9.44
C THR A 57 -19.63 -6.43 9.36
N ASP A 58 -19.37 -7.73 9.28
CA ASP A 58 -18.00 -8.24 9.18
C ASP A 58 -17.24 -7.62 8.00
N LEU A 59 -17.87 -7.46 6.83
CA LEU A 59 -17.25 -6.80 5.67
C LEU A 59 -16.83 -5.37 5.98
N SER A 60 -17.69 -4.59 6.64
CA SER A 60 -17.31 -3.22 7.05
C SER A 60 -16.17 -3.18 8.07
N GLN A 61 -16.04 -4.22 8.91
CA GLN A 61 -14.91 -4.35 9.84
C GLN A 61 -13.63 -4.75 9.11
N GLN A 62 -13.71 -5.66 8.14
CA GLN A 62 -12.59 -6.05 7.29
C GLN A 62 -12.06 -4.87 6.49
N ASP A 63 -12.95 -4.06 5.92
CA ASP A 63 -12.60 -2.83 5.19
C ASP A 63 -11.97 -1.78 6.09
N ALA A 64 -12.53 -1.57 7.28
CA ALA A 64 -11.93 -0.67 8.27
C ALA A 64 -10.52 -1.15 8.69
N LEU A 65 -10.34 -2.45 8.92
CA LEU A 65 -9.04 -3.03 9.26
C LEU A 65 -8.04 -2.89 8.10
N ALA A 66 -8.44 -3.16 6.86
CA ALA A 66 -7.58 -3.00 5.69
C ALA A 66 -7.20 -1.54 5.47
N ALA A 67 -8.13 -0.60 5.60
CA ALA A 67 -7.91 0.82 5.38
C ALA A 67 -7.17 1.54 6.51
N ALA A 68 -7.06 0.94 7.71
CA ALA A 68 -6.40 1.60 8.84
C ALA A 68 -4.96 2.02 8.48
N PRO A 69 -4.53 3.26 8.75
CA PRO A 69 -3.23 3.74 8.29
C PRO A 69 -2.07 3.01 8.97
N MET A 70 -0.96 2.87 8.24
CA MET A 70 0.33 2.38 8.73
C MET A 70 1.30 3.57 8.88
N PRO A 71 2.37 3.44 9.69
CA PRO A 71 3.44 4.44 9.73
C PRO A 71 4.02 4.66 8.33
N THR A 72 4.33 5.92 7.99
CA THR A 72 5.08 6.25 6.78
C THR A 72 6.57 6.17 7.05
N ALA A 73 7.36 5.90 6.00
CA ALA A 73 8.81 5.94 6.06
C ALA A 73 9.37 6.71 4.86
N ASP A 74 10.55 7.30 5.03
CA ASP A 74 11.27 7.94 3.93
C ASP A 74 11.75 6.86 2.94
N PRO A 75 11.66 7.08 1.61
CA PRO A 75 12.13 6.11 0.62
C PRO A 75 13.56 5.60 0.85
N ASP A 76 14.46 6.43 1.37
CA ASP A 76 15.85 6.04 1.64
C ASP A 76 15.96 4.98 2.75
N THR A 77 14.95 4.85 3.62
CA THR A 77 14.91 3.81 4.65
C THR A 77 14.72 2.40 4.07
N ALA A 78 14.31 2.28 2.82
CA ALA A 78 14.25 1.02 2.11
C ALA A 78 15.65 0.53 1.67
N LEU A 79 16.66 1.39 1.64
CA LEU A 79 18.02 1.03 1.25
C LEU A 79 18.78 0.32 2.39
N PRO A 80 19.79 -0.51 2.07
CA PRO A 80 20.64 -1.13 3.08
C PRO A 80 21.15 -0.15 4.14
N GLY A 81 20.86 -0.45 5.40
CA GLY A 81 21.13 0.41 6.54
C GLY A 81 21.84 -0.31 7.71
N PRO A 82 22.27 0.46 8.74
CA PRO A 82 22.88 -0.12 9.93
C PRO A 82 21.88 -0.99 10.70
N LEU A 83 22.32 -2.19 11.07
CA LEU A 83 21.51 -3.14 11.83
C LEU A 83 21.29 -2.65 13.27
N SER A 84 20.11 -2.92 13.79
CA SER A 84 19.78 -2.71 15.20
C SER A 84 20.50 -3.72 16.08
N ASN A 85 20.87 -3.29 17.29
CA ASN A 85 21.28 -4.18 18.38
C ASN A 85 20.14 -4.49 19.36
N ARG A 86 18.93 -3.97 19.11
CA ARG A 86 17.74 -4.28 19.91
C ARG A 86 17.25 -5.68 19.57
N ALA A 87 16.76 -6.40 20.58
CA ALA A 87 15.99 -7.61 20.35
C ALA A 87 14.64 -7.22 19.74
N GLY A 88 14.45 -7.52 18.45
CA GLY A 88 13.17 -7.39 17.78
C GLY A 88 12.17 -8.45 18.25
N GLY A 89 10.88 -8.19 18.02
CA GLY A 89 9.87 -9.25 18.14
C GLY A 89 10.07 -10.31 17.07
N VAL A 90 9.66 -11.55 17.37
CA VAL A 90 9.71 -12.67 16.42
C VAL A 90 8.30 -13.11 16.08
N LEU A 91 8.10 -13.54 14.83
CA LEU A 91 6.89 -14.17 14.35
C LEU A 91 7.23 -15.55 13.78
N GLU A 92 6.67 -16.60 14.38
CA GLU A 92 6.85 -17.97 13.92
C GLU A 92 5.99 -18.22 12.69
N VAL A 93 6.64 -18.51 11.56
CA VAL A 93 6.00 -18.77 10.27
C VAL A 93 5.91 -20.28 10.08
N PRO A 94 4.69 -20.84 9.93
CA PRO A 94 4.52 -22.26 9.67
C PRO A 94 5.17 -22.65 8.33
N ARG A 95 5.64 -23.90 8.24
CA ARG A 95 6.10 -24.46 6.96
C ARG A 95 4.93 -24.86 6.07
N ALA A 96 5.14 -24.73 4.76
CA ALA A 96 4.21 -25.23 3.77
C ALA A 96 4.12 -26.76 3.87
N THR A 97 2.93 -27.30 3.63
CA THR A 97 2.67 -28.75 3.63
C THR A 97 2.36 -29.29 2.24
N GLY A 98 2.24 -28.41 1.24
CA GLY A 98 2.03 -28.76 -0.15
C GLY A 98 2.42 -27.65 -1.12
N VAL A 99 2.14 -27.90 -2.40
CA VAL A 99 2.34 -26.95 -3.50
C VAL A 99 0.99 -26.78 -4.19
N GLY A 100 0.55 -25.53 -4.36
CA GLY A 100 -0.71 -25.18 -5.00
C GLY A 100 -0.51 -24.75 -6.46
N PRO A 101 -1.56 -24.16 -7.06
CA PRO A 101 -1.51 -23.60 -8.41
C PRO A 101 -0.36 -22.60 -8.60
N ALA A 102 0.16 -22.51 -9.83
CA ALA A 102 1.32 -21.69 -10.18
C ALA A 102 2.57 -21.98 -9.31
N ASP A 103 2.70 -23.21 -8.83
CA ASP A 103 3.80 -23.71 -7.99
C ASP A 103 4.01 -22.95 -6.66
N VAL A 104 2.99 -22.23 -6.20
CA VAL A 104 3.04 -21.49 -4.93
C VAL A 104 2.96 -22.47 -3.75
N PRO A 105 3.92 -22.44 -2.80
CA PRO A 105 3.82 -23.22 -1.57
C PRO A 105 2.53 -22.92 -0.79
N THR A 106 1.89 -23.96 -0.24
CA THR A 106 0.59 -23.83 0.43
C THR A 106 0.37 -24.88 1.52
N GLY A 107 -0.87 -24.99 2.01
CA GLY A 107 -1.28 -25.89 3.08
C GLY A 107 -0.90 -25.34 4.46
N PHE A 108 -0.80 -24.02 4.59
CA PHE A 108 -0.60 -23.33 5.86
C PHE A 108 -1.86 -23.41 6.73
N PRO A 109 -1.72 -23.46 8.07
CA PRO A 109 -2.86 -23.57 8.96
C PRO A 109 -3.77 -22.33 8.88
N ARG A 110 -5.03 -22.49 9.26
CA ARG A 110 -6.01 -21.40 9.41
C ARG A 110 -5.72 -20.57 10.66
N THR A 111 -4.58 -19.88 10.63
CA THR A 111 -4.15 -18.91 11.64
C THR A 111 -3.63 -17.65 10.94
N PRO A 112 -3.52 -16.52 11.65
CA PRO A 112 -2.95 -15.30 11.09
C PRO A 112 -1.50 -15.47 10.63
N GLU A 113 -0.70 -16.29 11.30
CA GLU A 113 0.66 -16.65 10.88
C GLU A 113 0.65 -17.51 9.61
N GLY A 114 -0.34 -18.39 9.44
CA GLY A 114 -0.54 -19.13 8.21
C GLY A 114 -0.96 -18.24 7.04
N ALA A 115 -1.77 -17.20 7.31
CA ALA A 115 -2.11 -16.18 6.32
C ALA A 115 -0.88 -15.40 5.85
N LEU A 116 -0.04 -14.97 6.80
CA LEU A 116 1.23 -14.30 6.52
C LEU A 116 2.18 -15.21 5.72
N ALA A 117 2.30 -16.48 6.11
CA ALA A 117 3.12 -17.47 5.39
C ALA A 117 2.64 -17.65 3.94
N GLN A 118 1.32 -17.70 3.73
CA GLN A 118 0.75 -17.81 2.40
C GLN A 118 1.01 -16.55 1.56
N LEU A 119 0.87 -15.35 2.13
CA LEU A 119 1.21 -14.11 1.44
C LEU A 119 2.67 -14.10 0.99
N ALA A 120 3.60 -14.40 1.91
CA ALA A 120 5.02 -14.48 1.60
C ALA A 120 5.31 -15.48 0.46
N ALA A 121 4.62 -16.63 0.45
CA ALA A 121 4.75 -17.63 -0.60
C ALA A 121 4.22 -17.12 -1.96
N ILE A 122 3.10 -16.40 -1.99
CA ILE A 122 2.54 -15.78 -3.19
C ILE A 122 3.51 -14.76 -3.76
N ASP A 123 4.00 -13.82 -2.94
CA ASP A 123 4.91 -12.74 -3.37
C ASP A 123 6.23 -13.28 -3.90
N VAL A 124 6.86 -14.19 -3.14
CA VAL A 124 8.14 -14.81 -3.52
C VAL A 124 8.01 -15.57 -4.84
N THR A 125 6.91 -16.29 -5.05
CA THR A 125 6.68 -17.04 -6.28
C THR A 125 6.41 -16.09 -7.45
N ALA A 126 5.53 -15.12 -7.28
CA ALA A 126 5.19 -14.15 -8.31
C ALA A 126 6.42 -13.35 -8.74
N MET A 127 7.12 -12.71 -7.80
CA MET A 127 8.19 -11.77 -8.11
C MET A 127 9.44 -12.44 -8.67
N GLN A 128 9.80 -13.64 -8.19
CA GLN A 128 10.98 -14.35 -8.71
C GLN A 128 10.80 -14.89 -10.13
N THR A 129 9.59 -14.84 -10.70
CA THR A 129 9.38 -15.12 -12.12
C THR A 129 10.08 -14.09 -13.02
N GLY A 130 10.33 -12.87 -12.52
CA GLY A 130 10.94 -11.79 -13.29
C GLY A 130 10.21 -11.44 -14.59
N SER A 131 8.91 -11.72 -14.66
CA SER A 131 8.10 -11.52 -15.86
C SER A 131 6.68 -11.09 -15.50
N MET A 132 6.04 -10.36 -16.40
CA MET A 132 4.63 -10.00 -16.25
C MET A 132 3.75 -11.24 -16.29
N ASP A 133 4.02 -12.20 -17.18
CA ASP A 133 3.15 -13.38 -17.31
C ASP A 133 3.14 -14.24 -16.05
N GLY A 134 4.30 -14.42 -15.40
CA GLY A 134 4.38 -15.14 -14.12
C GLY A 134 3.59 -14.45 -13.00
N VAL A 135 3.75 -13.14 -12.85
CA VAL A 135 3.03 -12.36 -11.82
C VAL A 135 1.52 -12.37 -12.08
N ARG A 136 1.08 -12.25 -13.34
CA ARG A 136 -0.34 -12.33 -13.72
C ARG A 136 -0.94 -13.72 -13.47
N GLN A 137 -0.18 -14.78 -13.75
CA GLN A 137 -0.61 -16.15 -13.51
C GLN A 137 -0.82 -16.40 -12.01
N VAL A 138 0.13 -15.99 -11.17
CA VAL A 138 0.02 -16.17 -9.72
C VAL A 138 -1.20 -15.45 -9.17
N ILE A 139 -1.41 -14.16 -9.46
CA ILE A 139 -2.55 -13.44 -8.88
C ILE A 139 -3.90 -13.98 -9.37
N ALA A 140 -4.00 -14.45 -10.62
CA ALA A 140 -5.23 -15.05 -11.14
C ALA A 140 -5.63 -16.33 -10.38
N GLU A 141 -4.67 -17.09 -9.86
CA GLU A 141 -4.90 -18.34 -9.13
C GLU A 141 -5.04 -18.18 -7.61
N TRP A 142 -4.57 -17.04 -7.09
CA TRP A 142 -4.41 -16.80 -5.65
C TRP A 142 -5.23 -15.61 -5.11
N ALA A 143 -5.95 -14.90 -5.96
CA ALA A 143 -7.00 -13.96 -5.53
C ALA A 143 -8.35 -14.68 -5.40
N ALA A 144 -9.13 -14.30 -4.38
CA ALA A 144 -10.53 -14.66 -4.26
C ALA A 144 -11.37 -13.96 -5.34
N ALA A 145 -12.62 -14.39 -5.50
CA ALA A 145 -13.60 -13.62 -6.24
C ALA A 145 -13.69 -12.19 -5.65
N ASP A 146 -13.77 -11.18 -6.52
CA ASP A 146 -13.75 -9.75 -6.18
C ASP A 146 -12.48 -9.25 -5.46
N GLY A 147 -11.40 -10.06 -5.47
CA GLY A 147 -10.06 -9.67 -5.05
C GLY A 147 -9.26 -8.93 -6.13
N PRO A 148 -7.98 -8.64 -5.87
CA PRO A 148 -7.10 -8.01 -6.84
C PRO A 148 -6.97 -8.83 -8.12
N THR A 149 -6.87 -8.12 -9.23
CA THR A 149 -6.72 -8.68 -10.57
C THR A 149 -5.30 -8.42 -11.07
N PRO A 150 -4.87 -9.08 -12.16
CA PRO A 150 -3.63 -8.71 -12.85
C PRO A 150 -3.45 -7.22 -13.18
N GLN A 151 -4.53 -6.44 -13.24
CA GLN A 151 -4.54 -5.02 -13.55
C GLN A 151 -4.65 -4.11 -12.33
N THR A 152 -5.01 -4.66 -11.17
CA THR A 152 -5.23 -3.86 -9.94
C THR A 152 -4.27 -4.21 -8.83
N TRP A 153 -3.65 -5.40 -8.89
CA TRP A 153 -2.70 -5.83 -7.88
C TRP A 153 -1.40 -5.03 -7.92
N SER A 154 -1.01 -4.48 -6.77
CA SER A 154 0.21 -3.70 -6.59
C SER A 154 1.47 -4.47 -6.99
N GLY A 155 1.54 -5.78 -6.74
CA GLY A 155 2.65 -6.64 -7.16
C GLY A 155 2.84 -6.67 -8.69
N ALA A 156 1.75 -6.66 -9.46
CA ALA A 156 1.81 -6.57 -10.93
C ALA A 156 2.30 -5.21 -11.41
N HIS A 157 1.88 -4.11 -10.75
CA HIS A 157 2.39 -2.78 -11.04
C HIS A 157 3.88 -2.63 -10.67
N GLY A 158 4.30 -3.22 -9.56
CA GLY A 158 5.69 -3.26 -9.12
C GLY A 158 6.59 -3.96 -10.14
N MET A 159 6.19 -5.14 -10.63
CA MET A 159 6.92 -5.86 -11.67
C MET A 159 7.00 -5.07 -12.97
N ALA A 160 5.89 -4.47 -13.43
CA ALA A 160 5.89 -3.64 -14.63
C ALA A 160 6.85 -2.45 -14.50
N SER A 161 6.87 -1.81 -13.33
CA SER A 161 7.78 -0.69 -13.04
C SER A 161 9.24 -1.13 -13.03
N LEU A 162 9.55 -2.28 -12.39
CA LEU A 162 10.90 -2.84 -12.35
C LEU A 162 11.42 -3.14 -13.77
N LEU A 163 10.64 -3.88 -14.57
CA LEU A 163 11.03 -4.24 -15.93
C LEU A 163 11.20 -3.01 -16.81
N SER A 164 10.30 -2.02 -16.69
CA SER A 164 10.39 -0.75 -17.42
C SER A 164 11.66 0.02 -17.04
N ALA A 165 11.98 0.10 -15.75
CA ALA A 165 13.19 0.78 -15.27
C ALA A 165 14.48 0.07 -15.74
N ALA A 166 14.43 -1.25 -15.87
CA ALA A 166 15.53 -2.05 -16.42
C ALA A 166 15.59 -2.05 -17.96
N GLY A 167 14.66 -1.38 -18.66
CA GLY A 167 14.60 -1.39 -20.12
C GLY A 167 14.22 -2.75 -20.72
N LEU A 168 13.57 -3.61 -19.93
CA LEU A 168 13.20 -4.97 -20.32
C LEU A 168 11.76 -5.04 -20.82
N SER A 169 11.49 -6.02 -21.69
CA SER A 169 10.12 -6.34 -22.10
C SER A 169 9.35 -7.01 -20.94
N GLY A 170 8.03 -7.09 -21.07
CA GLY A 170 7.18 -7.80 -20.09
C GLY A 170 7.49 -9.29 -19.96
N ALA A 171 8.19 -9.90 -20.93
CA ALA A 171 8.64 -11.29 -20.83
C ALA A 171 9.84 -11.46 -19.89
N GLY A 172 10.45 -10.36 -19.41
CA GLY A 172 11.68 -10.39 -18.63
C GLY A 172 12.93 -10.54 -19.50
N SER A 173 13.95 -11.16 -18.93
CA SER A 173 15.24 -11.43 -19.58
C SER A 173 15.94 -12.62 -18.90
N PRO A 174 16.67 -13.46 -19.64
CA PRO A 174 17.49 -14.52 -19.02
C PRO A 174 18.68 -13.97 -18.24
N GLN A 175 19.06 -12.70 -18.43
CA GLN A 175 20.07 -12.01 -17.62
C GLN A 175 19.49 -11.41 -16.34
N LEU A 176 18.17 -11.26 -16.24
CA LEU A 176 17.51 -10.79 -15.04
C LEU A 176 17.44 -11.90 -14.00
N ALA A 177 18.05 -11.68 -12.85
CA ALA A 177 17.91 -12.53 -11.68
C ALA A 177 17.25 -11.73 -10.55
N ILE A 178 16.16 -12.27 -10.00
CA ILE A 178 15.47 -11.70 -8.84
C ILE A 178 15.52 -12.72 -7.71
N VAL A 179 15.95 -12.29 -6.54
CA VAL A 179 15.91 -13.07 -5.31
C VAL A 179 15.09 -12.30 -4.30
N VAL A 180 14.04 -12.94 -3.79
CA VAL A 180 13.12 -12.35 -2.80
C VAL A 180 13.25 -13.13 -1.50
N ARG A 181 13.60 -12.42 -0.42
CA ARG A 181 13.76 -13.01 0.92
C ARG A 181 12.79 -12.36 1.89
N PRO A 182 11.71 -13.05 2.31
CA PRO A 182 10.88 -12.55 3.40
C PRO A 182 11.70 -12.63 4.69
N LEU A 183 11.95 -11.48 5.31
CA LEU A 183 12.77 -11.39 6.52
C LEU A 183 11.96 -10.95 7.73
N MET A 184 10.96 -10.09 7.53
CA MET A 184 10.10 -9.63 8.61
C MET A 184 8.62 -9.66 8.21
N GLY A 185 7.73 -9.68 9.20
CA GLY A 185 6.30 -9.63 9.00
C GLY A 185 5.56 -8.89 10.10
N LEU A 186 4.34 -8.51 9.76
CA LEU A 186 3.42 -7.77 10.63
C LEU A 186 2.01 -8.33 10.42
N ILE A 187 1.28 -8.53 11.52
CA ILE A 187 -0.13 -8.91 11.48
C ILE A 187 -0.87 -7.70 12.01
N LYS A 188 -1.53 -6.98 11.10
CA LYS A 188 -2.23 -5.74 11.43
C LYS A 188 -3.49 -6.00 12.23
N GLY A 189 -4.13 -7.14 11.98
CA GLY A 189 -5.24 -7.64 12.76
C GLY A 189 -6.01 -8.74 12.03
N THR A 190 -7.10 -9.15 12.66
CA THR A 190 -8.00 -10.21 12.17
C THR A 190 -9.46 -9.80 12.36
N VAL A 191 -10.34 -10.32 11.51
CA VAL A 191 -11.80 -10.27 11.72
C VAL A 191 -12.30 -11.71 11.67
N GLY A 192 -12.54 -12.28 12.84
CA GLY A 192 -12.76 -13.73 12.96
C GLY A 192 -11.51 -14.55 12.60
N GLU A 193 -11.71 -15.83 12.31
CA GLU A 193 -10.63 -16.77 11.96
C GLU A 193 -10.36 -16.87 10.45
N GLU A 194 -11.25 -16.30 9.63
CA GLU A 194 -11.22 -16.44 8.16
C GLU A 194 -10.63 -15.23 7.47
N PHE A 195 -10.26 -14.18 8.21
CA PHE A 195 -9.75 -12.95 7.63
C PHE A 195 -8.63 -12.36 8.49
N ALA A 196 -7.51 -12.06 7.85
CA ALA A 196 -6.40 -11.35 8.44
C ALA A 196 -5.88 -10.29 7.47
N VAL A 197 -5.46 -9.14 7.98
CA VAL A 197 -4.62 -8.22 7.23
C VAL A 197 -3.19 -8.42 7.71
N VAL A 198 -2.35 -8.91 6.79
CA VAL A 198 -0.96 -9.26 7.07
C VAL A 198 -0.06 -8.55 6.10
N CYS A 199 1.15 -8.25 6.54
CA CYS A 199 2.16 -7.58 5.75
C CYS A 199 3.48 -8.32 5.85
N VAL A 200 4.20 -8.44 4.74
CA VAL A 200 5.52 -9.05 4.66
C VAL A 200 6.51 -8.00 4.18
N ASN A 201 7.69 -7.97 4.78
CA ASN A 201 8.79 -7.11 4.38
C ASN A 201 9.96 -7.97 3.91
N PHE A 202 10.46 -7.66 2.72
CA PHE A 202 11.41 -8.46 1.98
C PHE A 202 12.73 -7.73 1.84
N GLU A 203 13.85 -8.47 1.86
CA GLU A 203 15.02 -8.07 1.08
C GLU A 203 14.79 -8.50 -0.37
N PHE A 204 14.80 -7.52 -1.27
CA PHE A 204 14.62 -7.69 -2.70
C PHE A 204 15.94 -7.42 -3.41
N THR A 205 16.53 -8.47 -3.97
CA THR A 205 17.79 -8.38 -4.72
C THR A 205 17.50 -8.57 -6.20
N VAL A 206 17.91 -7.60 -7.01
CA VAL A 206 17.81 -7.65 -8.47
C VAL A 206 19.19 -7.58 -9.06
N THR A 207 19.48 -8.44 -10.03
CA THR A 207 20.72 -8.40 -10.80
C THR A 207 20.38 -8.44 -12.29
N VAL A 208 20.97 -7.52 -13.06
CA VAL A 208 20.96 -7.55 -14.53
C VAL A 208 22.40 -7.45 -15.02
N GLU A 209 22.94 -6.23 -15.06
CA GLU A 209 24.38 -5.97 -15.24
C GLU A 209 25.04 -5.72 -13.89
N GLU A 210 24.35 -4.98 -13.02
CA GLU A 210 24.74 -4.71 -11.64
C GLU A 210 23.70 -5.30 -10.67
N THR A 211 24.11 -5.52 -9.42
CA THR A 211 23.24 -5.99 -8.35
C THR A 211 22.77 -4.81 -7.50
N SER A 212 21.45 -4.67 -7.38
CA SER A 212 20.79 -3.73 -6.46
C SER A 212 20.03 -4.47 -5.39
N ARG A 213 19.96 -3.88 -4.19
CA ARG A 213 19.20 -4.40 -3.06
C ARG A 213 18.36 -3.30 -2.45
N ILE A 214 17.11 -3.63 -2.16
CA ILE A 214 16.15 -2.72 -1.55
C ILE A 214 15.16 -3.53 -0.71
N ALA A 215 14.58 -2.89 0.30
CA ALA A 215 13.41 -3.43 0.98
C ALA A 215 12.14 -3.12 0.21
N ILE A 216 11.26 -4.10 0.12
CA ILE A 216 9.88 -3.89 -0.34
C ILE A 216 8.96 -4.53 0.66
N ALA A 217 7.83 -3.89 0.93
CA ALA A 217 6.79 -4.43 1.78
C ALA A 217 5.49 -4.58 0.99
N ASP A 218 4.77 -5.67 1.24
CA ASP A 218 3.41 -5.87 0.73
C ASP A 218 2.47 -6.13 1.90
N CYS A 219 1.26 -5.58 1.84
CA CYS A 219 0.18 -5.87 2.76
C CYS A 219 -1.01 -6.35 1.96
N GLN A 220 -1.59 -7.48 2.36
CA GLN A 220 -2.78 -8.01 1.70
C GLN A 220 -3.87 -8.38 2.69
N ARG A 221 -5.10 -8.32 2.18
CA ARG A 221 -6.25 -8.94 2.80
C ARG A 221 -6.12 -10.43 2.54
N MET A 222 -5.94 -11.24 3.57
CA MET A 222 -5.90 -12.68 3.43
C MET A 222 -7.22 -13.25 3.92
N ALA A 223 -7.88 -14.02 3.05
CA ALA A 223 -9.15 -14.67 3.34
C ALA A 223 -8.98 -16.20 3.27
N TRP A 224 -9.60 -16.91 4.21
CA TRP A 224 -9.67 -18.36 4.17
C TRP A 224 -10.77 -18.78 3.19
N ALA A 225 -10.40 -19.45 2.10
CA ALA A 225 -11.32 -19.90 1.07
C ALA A 225 -11.16 -21.41 0.85
N GLY A 226 -12.20 -22.17 1.24
CA GLY A 226 -12.16 -23.64 1.21
C GLY A 226 -11.16 -24.18 2.23
N ASP A 227 -9.99 -24.55 1.74
CA ASP A 227 -8.91 -25.22 2.50
C ASP A 227 -7.59 -24.43 2.51
N ARG A 228 -7.56 -23.20 1.98
CA ARG A 228 -6.35 -22.39 1.89
C ARG A 228 -6.60 -20.90 2.11
N TRP A 229 -5.52 -20.18 2.42
CA TRP A 229 -5.50 -18.72 2.39
C TRP A 229 -5.35 -18.22 0.93
N VAL A 230 -6.07 -17.16 0.58
CA VAL A 230 -5.99 -16.45 -0.70
C VAL A 230 -6.05 -14.94 -0.45
N ILE A 231 -5.65 -14.11 -1.42
CA ILE A 231 -5.84 -12.67 -1.34
C ILE A 231 -7.34 -12.36 -1.48
N GLY A 232 -7.95 -11.85 -0.42
CA GLY A 232 -9.38 -11.64 -0.29
C GLY A 232 -9.92 -10.47 -1.11
N ALA A 233 -11.25 -10.39 -1.16
CA ALA A 233 -11.98 -9.35 -1.87
C ALA A 233 -11.73 -7.94 -1.31
N GLY A 234 -11.88 -6.93 -2.18
CA GLY A 234 -11.85 -5.52 -1.81
C GLY A 234 -10.54 -4.79 -2.17
N ALA A 235 -10.47 -3.52 -1.78
CA ALA A 235 -9.27 -2.70 -2.00
C ALA A 235 -8.09 -3.24 -1.18
N GLU A 236 -6.88 -3.14 -1.75
CA GLU A 236 -5.66 -3.49 -1.02
C GLU A 236 -5.53 -2.66 0.28
N PRO A 237 -4.96 -3.25 1.35
CA PRO A 237 -4.72 -2.54 2.60
C PRO A 237 -3.88 -1.28 2.42
N ALA A 238 -3.99 -0.36 3.39
CA ALA A 238 -3.03 0.74 3.51
C ALA A 238 -1.60 0.18 3.54
N PRO A 239 -0.69 0.69 2.69
CA PRO A 239 0.63 0.09 2.49
C PRO A 239 1.47 0.18 3.75
N ALA A 240 2.18 -0.89 4.08
CA ALA A 240 3.22 -0.84 5.12
C ALA A 240 4.47 -0.12 4.58
N PRO A 241 5.26 0.50 5.48
CA PRO A 241 6.49 1.15 5.06
C PRO A 241 7.51 0.09 4.63
N SER A 242 8.08 0.26 3.43
CA SER A 242 9.23 -0.51 2.96
C SER A 242 10.48 0.02 3.67
N VAL A 243 11.01 -0.76 4.62
CA VAL A 243 12.14 -0.36 5.47
C VAL A 243 13.14 -1.51 5.54
N TRP A 244 14.43 -1.22 5.48
CA TRP A 244 15.47 -2.24 5.47
C TRP A 244 15.36 -3.20 6.68
N PRO A 245 15.32 -4.53 6.44
CA PRO A 245 15.17 -5.51 7.51
C PRO A 245 16.26 -5.45 8.59
N GLY A 246 15.84 -5.65 9.84
CA GLY A 246 16.72 -5.63 11.01
C GLY A 246 17.22 -4.25 11.46
N THR A 247 16.76 -3.15 10.86
CA THR A 247 17.12 -1.78 11.28
C THR A 247 16.24 -1.28 12.42
N ASP A 248 16.70 -0.24 13.13
CA ASP A 248 15.87 0.41 14.16
C ASP A 248 14.57 0.97 13.59
N ALA A 249 14.64 1.59 12.41
CA ALA A 249 13.45 2.11 11.72
C ALA A 249 12.43 1.01 11.43
N ALA A 250 12.87 -0.21 11.10
CA ALA A 250 11.94 -1.30 10.86
C ALA A 250 11.27 -1.80 12.14
N LEU A 251 12.03 -1.92 13.23
CA LEU A 251 11.48 -2.30 14.54
C LEU A 251 10.48 -1.23 15.05
N ASP A 252 10.78 0.05 14.82
CA ASP A 252 9.92 1.17 15.22
C ASP A 252 8.63 1.22 14.37
N ALA A 253 8.68 0.75 13.12
CA ALA A 253 7.51 0.54 12.27
C ALA A 253 6.69 -0.71 12.66
N GLY A 254 7.11 -1.47 13.68
CA GLY A 254 6.41 -2.63 14.21
C GLY A 254 6.70 -3.94 13.50
N TRP A 255 7.69 -3.98 12.60
CA TRP A 255 8.11 -5.21 11.94
C TRP A 255 8.71 -6.21 12.94
N ARG A 256 8.42 -7.50 12.74
CA ARG A 256 8.95 -8.61 13.54
C ARG A 256 9.71 -9.58 12.66
N GLU A 257 10.84 -10.07 13.14
CA GLU A 257 11.68 -11.06 12.46
C GLU A 257 10.90 -12.35 12.21
N LEU A 258 11.01 -12.91 11.00
CA LEU A 258 10.40 -14.18 10.66
C LEU A 258 11.30 -15.33 11.07
N ARG A 259 10.72 -16.32 11.76
CA ARG A 259 11.40 -17.57 12.07
C ARG A 259 10.54 -18.74 11.64
N HIS A 260 11.14 -19.72 10.96
CA HIS A 260 10.41 -20.93 10.57
C HIS A 260 10.25 -21.89 11.75
N GLY A 261 9.01 -22.28 12.03
CA GLY A 261 8.64 -23.33 12.99
C GLY A 261 8.87 -24.74 12.44
#